data_AF-A0A946AHN8-F1
#
_entry.id   AF-A0A946AHN8-F1
#
_cell.length_a   1.000
_cell.length_b   1.000
_cell.length_c   1.000
_cell.angle_alpha   90.00
_cell.angle_beta   90.00
_cell.angle_gamma   90.00
#
_symmetry.space_group_name_H-M   'P 1'
#
loop_
_entity.id
_entity.type
_entity.pdbx_description
1 polymer ?
#
loop_
_entity_poly.entity_id
_entity_poly.type
_entity_poly.pdbx_seq_one_letter_code
_entity_poly.pdbx_strand_id
1 'polypeptide(L)'
;ERDNRGSHYYLALYWAEALAAQADDDELRTKFAPVASALKNQEDAINAELLAAQGDAVDIGGYFHPDIELAAAAMRPSATLNAILDSIS
;
A
#
# COMPACT_ATOMS: atom_id res chain seq x y z
N GLU A 1 -5.20 -10.73 12.13
CA GLU A 1 -4.30 -11.40 11.16
C GLU A 1 -4.28 -10.57 9.87
N ARG A 2 -3.30 -10.75 8.98
CA ARG A 2 -3.19 -10.00 7.74
C ARG A 2 -4.18 -10.52 6.68
N ASP A 3 -4.91 -9.63 6.03
CA ASP A 3 -5.84 -9.97 4.94
C ASP A 3 -5.26 -9.64 3.55
N ASN A 4 -6.10 -9.60 2.51
CA ASN A 4 -5.70 -9.25 1.14
C ASN A 4 -4.97 -7.90 1.04
N ARG A 5 -5.44 -6.86 1.73
CA ARG A 5 -4.85 -5.50 1.68
C ARG A 5 -3.42 -5.51 2.21
N GLY A 6 -3.20 -6.22 3.32
CA GLY A 6 -1.86 -6.40 3.85
C GLY A 6 -0.97 -7.23 2.95
N SER A 7 -1.49 -8.25 2.24
CA SER A 7 -0.67 -9.01 1.28
C SER A 7 -0.17 -8.12 0.12
N HIS A 8 -0.99 -7.18 -0.34
CA HIS A 8 -0.60 -6.22 -1.38
C HIS A 8 0.50 -5.26 -0.90
N TYR A 9 0.44 -4.82 0.36
CA TYR A 9 1.51 -4.01 0.96
C TYR A 9 2.87 -4.73 0.90
N TYR A 10 2.93 -6.00 1.33
CA TYR A 10 4.19 -6.76 1.29
C TYR A 10 4.69 -7.03 -0.13
N LEU A 11 3.77 -7.25 -1.09
CA LEU A 11 4.14 -7.33 -2.50
C LEU A 11 4.80 -6.02 -2.97
N ALA A 12 4.21 -4.87 -2.64
CA ALA A 12 4.75 -3.56 -2.99
C ALA A 12 6.11 -3.29 -2.34
N LEU A 13 6.27 -3.63 -1.06
CA LEU A 13 7.55 -3.51 -0.33
C LEU A 13 8.66 -4.29 -1.04
N TYR A 14 8.45 -5.59 -1.27
CA TYR A 14 9.48 -6.44 -1.87
C TYR A 14 9.77 -6.07 -3.33
N TRP A 15 8.77 -5.58 -4.06
CA TRP A 15 8.98 -5.09 -5.41
C TRP A 15 9.81 -3.81 -5.43
N ALA A 16 9.53 -2.85 -4.54
CA ALA A 16 10.32 -1.64 -4.41
C ALA A 16 11.76 -1.95 -3.98
N GLU A 17 11.96 -2.89 -3.04
CA GLU A 17 13.30 -3.36 -2.65
C GLU A 17 14.06 -3.95 -3.83
N ALA A 18 13.41 -4.79 -4.65
CA ALA A 18 14.05 -5.36 -5.84
C ALA A 18 14.44 -4.29 -6.88
N LEU A 19 13.56 -3.31 -7.12
CA LEU A 19 13.83 -2.19 -8.03
C LEU A 19 14.95 -1.27 -7.51
N ALA A 20 15.05 -1.10 -6.20
CA ALA A 20 16.12 -0.32 -5.56
C ALA A 20 17.46 -1.06 -5.50
N ALA A 21 17.46 -2.40 -5.55
CA ALA A 21 18.67 -3.22 -5.43
C ALA A 21 19.31 -3.64 -6.77
N GLN A 22 18.54 -3.60 -7.87
CA GLN A 22 19.03 -4.01 -9.19
C GLN A 22 20.10 -3.06 -9.75
N ALA A 23 20.80 -3.51 -10.80
CA ALA A 23 21.89 -2.77 -11.44
C ALA A 23 21.74 -2.61 -12.97
N ASP A 24 20.60 -3.02 -13.52
CA ASP A 24 20.29 -2.98 -14.94
C ASP A 24 19.78 -1.58 -15.38
N ASP A 25 19.15 -0.83 -14.47
CA ASP A 25 18.55 0.49 -14.73
C ASP A 25 18.77 1.45 -13.55
N ASP A 26 19.66 2.43 -13.72
CA ASP A 26 19.98 3.40 -12.65
C ASP A 26 18.85 4.40 -12.37
N GLU A 27 18.02 4.71 -13.37
CA GLU A 27 16.90 5.62 -13.22
C GLU A 27 15.82 4.98 -12.32
N LEU A 28 15.44 3.73 -12.62
CA LEU A 28 14.53 2.97 -11.79
C LEU A 28 15.08 2.75 -10.38
N ARG A 29 16.37 2.41 -10.26
CA ARG A 29 17.02 2.28 -8.96
C ARG A 29 16.89 3.54 -8.12
N THR A 30 17.27 4.68 -8.69
CA THR A 30 17.24 5.97 -8.02
C THR A 30 15.82 6.38 -7.65
N LYS A 31 14.85 6.13 -8.54
CA LYS A 31 13.43 6.43 -8.29
C LYS A 31 12.85 5.59 -7.14
N PHE A 32 13.17 4.30 -7.07
CA PHE A 32 12.58 3.38 -6.09
C PHE A 32 13.36 3.25 -4.78
N ALA A 33 14.63 3.67 -4.71
CA ALA A 33 15.39 3.71 -3.46
C ALA A 33 14.67 4.45 -2.30
N PRO A 34 14.16 5.70 -2.48
CA PRO A 34 13.42 6.38 -1.42
C PRO A 34 12.08 5.72 -1.10
N VAL A 35 11.41 5.12 -2.10
CA VAL A 35 10.13 4.41 -1.94
C VAL A 35 10.32 3.16 -1.07
N ALA A 36 11.31 2.33 -1.38
CA ALA A 36 11.63 1.13 -0.62
C ALA A 36 11.98 1.47 0.84
N SER A 37 12.79 2.52 1.03
CA SER A 37 13.11 3.00 2.38
C SER A 37 11.89 3.51 3.14
N ALA A 38 11.01 4.28 2.49
CA ALA A 38 9.79 4.80 3.11
C ALA A 38 8.82 3.67 3.51
N LEU A 39 8.57 2.71 2.61
CA LEU A 39 7.73 1.54 2.90
C LEU A 39 8.31 0.75 4.08
N LYS A 40 9.61 0.49 4.07
CA LYS A 40 10.27 -0.29 5.13
C LYS A 40 10.23 0.42 6.49
N ASN A 41 10.51 1.72 6.52
CA ASN A 41 10.54 2.50 7.75
C ASN A 41 9.14 2.70 8.36
N GLN A 42 8.09 2.64 7.54
CA GLN A 42 6.70 2.80 7.97
C GLN A 42 5.95 1.47 8.10
N GLU A 43 6.64 0.34 8.05
CA GLU A 43 6.02 -1.00 8.04
C GLU A 43 5.05 -1.21 9.21
N ASP A 44 5.46 -0.84 10.43
CA ASP A 44 4.62 -1.01 11.61
C ASP A 44 3.38 -0.11 11.58
N ALA A 45 3.54 1.15 11.14
CA ALA A 45 2.43 2.10 11.02
C ALA A 45 1.41 1.64 9.97
N ILE A 46 1.88 1.23 8.79
CA ILE A 46 1.03 0.72 7.71
C ILE A 46 0.28 -0.54 8.17
N ASN A 47 0.98 -1.49 8.79
CA ASN A 47 0.34 -2.70 9.31
C ASN A 47 -0.72 -2.39 10.38
N ALA A 48 -0.46 -1.44 11.27
CA ALA A 48 -1.42 -1.01 12.28
C ALA A 48 -2.67 -0.38 11.65
N GLU A 49 -2.50 0.50 10.66
CA GLU A 49 -3.62 1.11 9.91
C GLU A 49 -4.46 0.07 9.18
N LEU A 50 -3.83 -0.91 8.52
CA LEU A 50 -4.52 -1.98 7.80
C LEU A 50 -5.26 -2.94 8.74
N LEU A 51 -4.69 -3.26 9.90
CA LEU A 51 -5.33 -4.09 10.92
C LEU A 51 -6.50 -3.37 11.60
N ALA A 52 -6.37 -2.06 11.86
CA ALA A 52 -7.41 -1.24 12.46
C ALA A 52 -8.67 -1.13 11.58
N ALA A 53 -8.54 -1.34 10.26
CA ALA A 53 -9.64 -1.37 9.31
C ALA A 53 -10.41 -2.72 9.25
N GLN A 54 -10.13 -3.64 10.18
CA GLN A 54 -10.79 -4.94 10.28
C GLN A 54 -11.78 -5.01 11.45
N GLY A 55 -12.74 -5.93 11.37
CA GLY A 55 -13.63 -6.28 12.48
C GLY A 55 -15.02 -5.64 12.41
N ASP A 56 -15.15 -4.51 11.74
CA ASP A 56 -16.42 -3.80 11.60
C ASP A 56 -17.11 -4.05 10.24
N ALA A 57 -18.42 -3.86 10.21
CA ALA A 57 -19.18 -3.85 8.97
C ALA A 57 -18.80 -2.62 8.13
N VAL A 58 -18.61 -2.82 6.84
CA VAL A 58 -18.21 -1.77 5.90
C VAL A 58 -19.32 -1.56 4.87
N ASP A 59 -19.82 -0.33 4.78
CA ASP A 59 -20.74 0.07 3.72
C ASP A 59 -19.94 0.54 2.49
N ILE A 60 -20.22 -0.09 1.35
CA ILE A 60 -19.62 0.25 0.05
C ILE A 60 -20.67 0.78 -0.94
N GLY A 61 -21.86 1.14 -0.48
CA GLY A 61 -22.89 1.79 -1.31
C GLY A 61 -23.56 0.88 -2.36
N GLY A 62 -23.38 -0.44 -2.27
CA GLY A 62 -23.95 -1.40 -3.21
C GLY A 62 -23.33 -2.79 -3.09
N TYR A 63 -23.69 -3.69 -4.01
CA TYR A 63 -23.09 -5.04 -4.09
C TYR A 63 -22.56 -5.36 -5.49
N PHE A 64 -23.44 -5.46 -6.49
CA PHE A 64 -23.03 -5.68 -7.89
C PHE A 64 -22.43 -4.42 -8.54
N HIS A 65 -22.80 -3.25 -8.02
CA HIS A 65 -22.30 -1.95 -8.47
C HIS A 65 -22.13 -1.08 -7.21
N PRO A 66 -21.02 -1.26 -6.47
CA PRO A 66 -20.74 -0.44 -5.30
C PRO A 66 -20.42 1.00 -5.71
N ASP A 67 -20.52 1.91 -4.75
CA ASP A 67 -19.99 3.25 -4.89
C ASP A 67 -18.46 3.19 -4.94
N ILE A 68 -17.88 3.84 -5.96
CA ILE A 68 -16.43 3.74 -6.23
C ILE A 68 -15.63 4.43 -5.13
N GLU A 69 -16.11 5.55 -4.60
CA GLU A 69 -15.38 6.32 -3.59
C GLU A 69 -15.40 5.58 -2.24
N LEU A 70 -16.55 5.04 -1.84
CA LEU A 70 -16.68 4.23 -0.63
C LEU A 70 -15.85 2.94 -0.72
N ALA A 71 -15.91 2.23 -1.85
CA ALA A 71 -15.13 1.03 -2.06
C ALA A 71 -13.62 1.32 -2.06
N ALA A 72 -13.18 2.41 -2.71
CA ALA A 72 -11.77 2.81 -2.72
C ALA A 72 -11.27 3.16 -1.31
N ALA A 73 -12.05 3.90 -0.53
CA ALA A 73 -11.72 4.25 0.85
C ALA A 73 -11.59 3.00 1.74
N ALA A 74 -12.52 2.04 1.61
CA ALA A 74 -12.47 0.77 2.34
C ALA A 74 -11.27 -0.11 1.97
N MET A 75 -10.86 -0.08 0.70
CA MET A 75 -9.75 -0.90 0.18
C MET A 75 -8.37 -0.25 0.34
N ARG A 76 -8.31 1.07 0.52
CA ARG A 76 -7.07 1.84 0.73
C ARG A 76 -7.08 2.60 2.07
N PRO A 77 -7.31 1.93 3.23
CA PRO A 77 -7.50 2.62 4.51
C PRO A 77 -6.20 3.18 5.10
N SER A 78 -5.03 2.74 4.61
CA SER A 78 -3.74 3.23 5.10
C SER A 78 -3.35 4.53 4.41
N ALA A 79 -3.52 5.65 5.11
CA ALA A 79 -3.09 6.96 4.64
C ALA A 79 -1.58 7.02 4.45
N THR A 80 -0.82 6.34 5.32
CA THR A 80 0.64 6.28 5.24
C THR A 80 1.10 5.56 3.96
N LEU A 81 0.50 4.40 3.64
CA LEU A 81 0.80 3.68 2.41
C LEU A 81 0.40 4.50 1.17
N ASN A 82 -0.80 5.11 1.19
CA ASN A 82 -1.27 5.91 0.06
C ASN A 82 -0.33 7.08 -0.24
N ALA A 83 0.10 7.82 0.78
CA ALA A 83 1.01 8.95 0.60
C ALA A 83 2.36 8.54 -0.02
N ILE A 84 2.89 7.36 0.35
CA ILE A 84 4.12 6.84 -0.24
C ILE A 84 3.91 6.49 -1.73
N LEU A 85 2.82 5.81 -2.06
CA LEU A 85 2.54 5.40 -3.45
C LEU A 85 2.21 6.60 -4.35
N ASP A 86 1.48 7.59 -3.84
CA ASP A 86 1.13 8.79 -4.59
C ASP A 86 2.39 9.61 -4.94
N SER A 87 3.48 9.50 -4.16
CA SER A 87 4.77 10.15 -4.45
C SER A 87 5.55 9.56 -5.64
N ILE A 88 5.15 8.40 -6.14
CA ILE A 88 5.77 7.72 -7.30
C ILE A 88 5.28 8.32 -8.63
N SER A 89 4.09 8.93 -8.59
CA SER A 89 3.30 9.39 -9.74
C SER A 89 3.80 10.71 -10.31
#